data_AF-A0A4V1V5S2-F1
#
_entry.id   AF-A0A4V1V5S2-F1
#
_cell.length_a   1.000
_cell.length_b   1.000
_cell.length_c   1.000
_cell.angle_alpha   90.00
_cell.angle_beta   90.00
_cell.angle_gamma   90.00
#
_symmetry.space_group_name_H-M   'P 1'
#
loop_
_entity.id
_entity.type
_entity.pdbx_description
1 polymer ?
#
loop_
_entity_poly.entity_id
_entity_poly.type
_entity_poly.pdbx_seq_one_letter_code
_entity_poly.pdbx_strand_id
1 'polypeptide(L)' 'MRDPYTVLGVPKSVSEKDLKSAYRRLAKAHHPDQNQDDPKAHAKFAEISSAYDFLS' A
#
# COMPACT_ATOMS: atom_id res chain seq x y z
N MET A 1 3.71 -12.20 -10.78
CA MET A 1 3.75 -10.73 -10.75
C MET A 1 2.40 -10.26 -10.21
N ARG A 2 2.31 -9.71 -8.99
CA ARG A 2 1.09 -9.04 -8.54
C ARG A 2 1.14 -7.61 -9.06
N ASP A 3 0.10 -7.14 -9.74
CA ASP A 3 0.05 -5.76 -10.20
C ASP A 3 0.09 -4.81 -8.98
N PRO A 4 1.00 -3.81 -8.95
CA PRO A 4 1.11 -2.86 -7.85
C PRO A 4 -0.19 -2.06 -7.65
N TYR A 5 -0.92 -1.82 -8.74
CA TYR A 5 -2.26 -1.24 -8.73
C TYR A 5 -3.24 -2.07 -7.91
N THR A 6 -3.21 -3.40 -8.02
CA THR A 6 -4.08 -4.30 -7.26
C THR A 6 -3.67 -4.37 -5.79
N VAL A 7 -2.37 -4.29 -5.49
CA VAL A 7 -1.86 -4.22 -4.11
C VAL A 7 -2.35 -2.96 -3.40
N LEU A 8 -2.31 -1.83 -4.10
CA LEU A 8 -2.79 -0.53 -3.60
C LEU A 8 -4.31 -0.36 -3.71
N GLY A 9 -5.00 -1.28 -4.38
CA GLY A 9 -6.45 -1.21 -4.61
C GLY A 9 -6.87 -0.01 -5.46
N VAL A 10 -5.99 0.43 -6.37
CA VAL A 10 -6.19 1.59 -7.25
C VAL A 10 -6.28 1.16 -8.72
N PRO A 11 -6.97 1.92 -9.58
CA PRO A 11 -6.99 1.66 -11.01
C PRO A 11 -5.63 1.96 -11.66
N LYS A 12 -5.37 1.38 -12.85
CA LYS A 12 -4.15 1.65 -13.64
C LYS A 12 -4.02 3.12 -14.06
N SER A 13 -5.14 3.84 -14.15
CA SER A 13 -5.24 5.25 -14.49
C SER A 13 -5.25 6.18 -13.26
N VAL A 14 -4.78 5.70 -12.10
CA VAL A 14 -4.74 6.48 -10.86
C VAL A 14 -3.83 7.69 -11.02
N SER A 15 -4.24 8.84 -10.48
CA SER A 15 -3.40 10.03 -10.43
C SER A 15 -2.40 9.94 -9.26
N GLU A 16 -1.26 10.63 -9.31
CA GLU A 16 -0.31 10.66 -8.19
C GLU A 16 -0.95 11.09 -6.87
N LYS A 17 -1.92 12.03 -6.92
CA LYS A 17 -2.69 12.47 -5.74
C LYS A 17 -3.51 11.32 -5.13
N ASP A 18 -4.17 10.54 -5.97
CA ASP A 18 -4.99 9.41 -5.54
C ASP A 18 -4.11 8.24 -5.08
N LEU A 19 -3.00 8.00 -5.77
CA LEU A 19 -1.99 7.01 -5.41
C LEU A 19 -1.44 7.29 -4.00
N LYS A 20 -1.04 8.53 -3.73
CA LYS A 20 -0.56 8.95 -2.41
C LYS A 20 -1.65 8.88 -1.34
N SER A 21 -2.89 9.22 -1.68
CA SER A 21 -4.03 9.08 -0.75
C SER A 21 -4.33 7.62 -0.42
N ALA A 22 -4.33 6.74 -1.42
CA ALA A 22 -4.54 5.31 -1.25
C ALA A 22 -3.43 4.67 -0.41
N TYR A 23 -2.17 5.00 -0.71
CA TYR A 23 -1.02 4.59 0.09
C TYR A 23 -1.18 5.01 1.55
N ARG A 24 -1.48 6.29 1.83
CA ARG A 24 -1.66 6.76 3.21
C ARG A 24 -2.81 6.08 3.94
N ARG A 25 -3.90 5.75 3.24
CA ARG A 25 -5.05 5.03 3.81
C ARG A 25 -4.67 3.60 4.19
N LEU A 26 -4.00 2.89 3.28
CA LEU A 26 -3.54 1.51 3.50
C LEU A 26 -2.41 1.43 4.54
N ALA A 27 -1.47 2.37 4.50
CA ALA A 27 -0.38 2.50 5.47
C ALA A 27 -0.91 2.70 6.89
N LYS A 28 -1.98 3.49 7.07
CA LYS A 28 -2.66 3.61 8.38
C LYS A 28 -3.37 2.31 8.78
N ALA A 29 -4.06 1.66 7.84
CA ALA A 29 -4.82 0.44 8.13
C ALA A 29 -3.90 -0.75 8.49
N HIS A 30 -2.73 -0.84 7.86
CA HIS A 30 -1.73 -1.89 8.08
C HIS A 30 -0.51 -1.39 8.86
N HIS A 31 -0.65 -0.28 9.59
CA HIS A 31 0.49 0.32 10.29
C HIS A 31 1.05 -0.67 11.32
N PRO A 32 2.38 -0.84 11.42
CA PRO A 32 3.00 -1.74 12.38
C PRO A 32 2.64 -1.38 13.82
N ASP A 33 2.58 -0.09 14.19
CA ASP A 33 2.12 0.32 15.54
C ASP A 33 0.73 -0.18 15.93
N GLN A 34 -0.19 -0.33 14.97
CA GLN A 34 -1.55 -0.82 15.25
C GLN A 34 -1.66 -2.34 15.10
N ASN A 35 -0.70 -2.97 14.44
CA ASN A 35 -0.70 -4.39 14.10
C ASN A 35 0.62 -5.05 14.54
N GLN A 36 1.06 -4.74 15.78
CA GLN A 36 2.35 -5.17 16.31
C GLN A 36 2.45 -6.70 16.42
N ASP A 37 1.31 -7.34 16.66
CA ASP A 37 1.18 -8.79 16.81
C ASP A 37 0.90 -9.53 15.50
N ASP A 38 0.67 -8.81 14.39
CA ASP A 38 0.39 -9.42 13.09
C ASP A 38 1.59 -9.28 12.12
N PRO A 39 2.45 -10.31 12.00
CA PRO A 39 3.55 -10.29 11.04
C PRO A 39 3.07 -10.16 9.59
N LYS A 40 1.80 -10.48 9.28
CA LYS A 40 1.23 -10.27 7.94
C LYS A 40 0.94 -8.80 7.66
N ALA A 41 0.69 -7.99 8.68
CA ALA A 41 0.51 -6.55 8.50
C ALA A 41 1.81 -5.89 8.04
N HIS A 42 2.94 -6.31 8.61
CA HIS A 42 4.25 -5.85 8.16
C HIS A 42 4.55 -6.26 6.70
N ALA A 43 4.27 -7.51 6.34
CA ALA A 43 4.42 -7.99 4.96
C ALA A 43 3.53 -7.22 3.98
N LYS A 44 2.26 -6.97 4.34
CA LYS A 44 1.34 -6.14 3.54
C LYS A 44 1.83 -4.71 3.42
N PHE A 45 2.30 -4.11 4.50
CA PHE A 45 2.84 -2.75 4.50
C PHE A 45 4.03 -2.65 3.55
N ALA A 46 4.94 -3.61 3.59
CA ALA A 46 6.07 -3.69 2.66
C ALA A 46 5.61 -3.82 1.20
N GLU A 47 4.63 -4.70 0.91
CA GLU A 47 4.04 -4.81 -0.43
C GLU A 47 3.42 -3.48 -0.90
N ILE A 48 2.70 -2.78 -0.02
CA ILE A 48 2.08 -1.47 -0.28
C ILE A 48 3.13 -0.39 -0.56
N SER A 49 4.21 -0.32 0.23
CA SER A 49 5.31 0.62 0.00
C SER A 49 6.06 0.34 -1.29
N SER A 50 6.42 -0.92 -1.58
CA SER A 50 7.07 -1.27 -2.85
C SER A 50 6.18 -0.97 -4.06
N ALA A 51 4.87 -1.20 -3.95
CA ALA A 51 3.93 -0.86 -5.00
C ALA A 51 3.82 0.65 -5.22
N TYR A 52 3.85 1.45 -4.14
CA TYR A 52 3.83 2.90 -4.22
C TYR A 52 5.12 3.43 -4.84
N ASP A 53 6.30 2.97 -4.40
CA ASP A 53 7.59 3.39 -4.93
C ASP A 53 7.76 3.03 -6.42
N PHE A 54 7.14 1.94 -6.87
CA PHE A 54 7.15 1.55 -8.29
C PHE A 54 6.25 2.43 -9.16
N LEU A 55 5.18 3.01 -8.59
CA LEU A 55 4.18 3.79 -9.30
C LEU A 55 4.33 5.31 -9.13
N SER A 56 5.18 5.76 -8.20
CA SER A 56 5.44 7.16 -7.85
C SER A 56 6.56 7.79 -8.66
#